data_AF-A0A0W1ES07-F1
#
_entry.id   AF-A0A0W1ES07-F1
#
_cell.length_a   1.000
_cell.length_b   1.000
_cell.length_c   1.000
_cell.angle_alpha   90.00
_cell.angle_beta   90.00
_cell.angle_gamma   90.00
#
_symmetry.space_group_name_H-M   'P 1'
#
loop_
_entity.id
_entity.type
_entity.pdbx_description
1 polymer ?
#
loop_
_entity_poly.entity_id
_entity_poly.type
_entity_poly.pdbx_seq_one_letter_code
_entity_poly.pdbx_strand_id
1 'polypeptide(L)'
;MVKMSVGAAISETFAFLRANWMQMLMWLGGAVVVVCLLGWLLLRNAMMTMMMAQGDPSAAFGALGSFFLFAIVAGTIVTAASLLIWRSGLVGGEPAGDIGWGLGAGAAYMLAMIVVYIATVILMYIVLLIVGLLAFAVFGASGMSIESLSSGGASAGLIFFAILIYAAIIIFFTWFFGRLSVAGPLMAVNRSSNPFTAFGESWRLTSASQWTIVGFNIVMAILFFVFFFVVSMVLGGVMGSAMSSPDAGAGAMIVALIVALLIYVPVVLVSVSMPAAVYRCIGSKSGTDVFA
;
A
#
# COMPACT_ATOMS: atom_id res chain seq x y z
N MET A 1 -2.92 4.46 -27.43
CA MET A 1 -2.65 4.48 -25.97
C MET A 1 -1.55 5.49 -25.71
N VAL A 2 -1.82 6.49 -24.87
CA VAL A 2 -0.85 7.54 -24.54
C VAL A 2 0.21 6.95 -23.60
N LYS A 3 1.49 7.17 -23.91
CA LYS A 3 2.60 6.79 -23.02
C LYS A 3 2.76 7.89 -21.98
N MET A 4 2.66 7.50 -20.71
CA MET A 4 2.93 8.39 -19.57
C MET A 4 4.44 8.62 -19.45
N SER A 5 4.84 9.79 -18.93
CA SER A 5 6.18 10.04 -18.41
C SER A 5 6.16 10.11 -16.88
N VAL A 6 7.28 9.77 -16.22
CA VAL A 6 7.38 9.84 -14.74
C VAL A 6 7.16 11.26 -14.23
N GLY A 7 7.72 12.27 -14.91
CA GLY A 7 7.56 13.67 -14.55
C GLY A 7 6.11 14.16 -14.63
N ALA A 8 5.38 13.74 -15.67
CA ALA A 8 3.96 14.06 -15.80
C ALA A 8 3.14 13.43 -14.65
N ALA A 9 3.42 12.17 -14.30
CA ALA A 9 2.74 11.48 -13.20
C ALA A 9 2.98 12.15 -11.83
N ILE A 10 4.21 12.59 -11.56
CA ILE A 10 4.55 13.33 -10.34
C ILE A 10 3.80 14.68 -10.32
N SER A 11 3.87 15.45 -11.41
CA SER A 11 3.17 16.73 -11.52
C SER A 11 1.66 16.57 -11.31
N GLU A 12 1.04 15.58 -11.96
CA GLU A 12 -0.38 15.28 -11.80
C GLU A 12 -0.73 14.79 -10.38
N THR A 13 0.17 14.07 -9.70
CA THR A 13 -0.04 13.63 -8.31
C THR A 13 -0.21 14.85 -7.40
N PHE A 14 0.71 15.81 -7.49
CA PHE A 14 0.66 17.02 -6.67
C PHE A 14 -0.42 18.00 -7.14
N ALA A 15 -0.74 18.05 -8.44
CA ALA A 15 -1.86 18.83 -8.96
C ALA A 15 -3.20 18.29 -8.45
N PHE A 16 -3.41 16.97 -8.47
CA PHE A 16 -4.60 16.32 -7.91
C PHE A 16 -4.70 16.57 -6.41
N LEU A 17 -3.60 16.37 -5.68
CA LEU A 17 -3.54 16.64 -4.23
C LEU A 17 -3.91 18.09 -3.94
N ARG A 18 -3.28 19.06 -4.61
CA ARG A 18 -3.54 20.49 -4.42
C ARG A 18 -4.96 20.89 -4.75
N ALA A 19 -5.57 20.29 -5.77
CA ALA A 19 -6.95 20.60 -6.15
C ALA A 19 -7.97 20.05 -5.13
N ASN A 20 -7.67 18.93 -4.48
CA ASN A 20 -8.61 18.20 -3.64
C ASN A 20 -8.26 18.18 -2.15
N TRP A 21 -7.18 18.86 -1.73
CA TRP A 21 -6.58 18.71 -0.40
C TRP A 21 -7.57 18.80 0.76
N MET A 22 -8.51 19.76 0.70
CA MET A 22 -9.52 19.95 1.75
C MET A 22 -10.47 18.76 1.85
N GLN A 23 -10.97 18.28 0.71
CA GLN A 23 -11.83 17.11 0.67
C GLN A 23 -11.07 15.86 1.12
N MET A 24 -9.82 15.71 0.67
CA MET A 24 -8.99 14.59 1.08
C MET A 24 -8.71 14.60 2.59
N LEU A 25 -8.45 15.75 3.20
CA LEU A 25 -8.30 15.87 4.65
C LEU A 25 -9.59 15.50 5.41
N MET A 26 -10.75 15.95 4.95
CA MET A 26 -12.01 15.62 5.61
C MET A 26 -12.29 14.11 5.55
N TRP A 27 -12.19 13.51 4.36
CA TRP A 27 -12.57 12.10 4.15
C TRP A 27 -11.49 11.11 4.59
N LEU A 28 -10.22 11.30 4.17
CA LEU A 28 -9.13 10.41 4.60
C LEU A 28 -8.67 10.72 6.01
N GLY A 29 -8.60 11.99 6.43
CA GLY A 29 -8.27 12.33 7.81
C GLY A 29 -9.32 11.78 8.78
N GLY A 30 -10.61 11.97 8.46
CA GLY A 30 -11.70 11.35 9.21
C GLY A 30 -11.60 9.82 9.23
N ALA A 31 -11.36 9.19 8.08
CA ALA A 31 -11.16 7.73 7.99
C ALA A 31 -9.99 7.25 8.86
N VAL A 32 -8.84 7.95 8.82
CA VAL A 32 -7.67 7.61 9.64
C VAL A 32 -7.99 7.70 11.13
N VAL A 33 -8.69 8.74 11.58
CA VAL A 33 -9.11 8.87 12.98
C VAL A 33 -10.00 7.70 13.39
N VAL A 34 -11.01 7.36 12.58
CA VAL A 34 -11.89 6.22 12.84
C VAL A 34 -11.10 4.92 12.89
N VAL A 35 -10.16 4.70 11.97
CA VAL A 35 -9.29 3.52 11.94
C VAL A 35 -8.39 3.45 13.18
N CYS A 36 -7.82 4.57 13.64
CA CYS A 36 -7.04 4.62 14.87
C CYS A 36 -7.89 4.24 16.09
N LEU A 37 -9.12 4.74 16.18
CA LEU A 37 -10.06 4.39 17.26
C LEU A 37 -10.44 2.91 17.22
N LEU A 38 -10.74 2.37 16.03
CA LEU A 38 -11.01 0.95 15.85
C LEU A 38 -9.81 0.07 16.19
N GLY A 39 -8.60 0.51 15.82
CA GLY A 39 -7.36 -0.19 16.16
C GLY A 39 -7.17 -0.25 17.67
N TRP A 40 -7.44 0.86 18.37
CA TRP A 40 -7.43 0.86 19.83
C TRP A 40 -8.49 -0.08 20.42
N LEU A 41 -9.72 -0.11 19.90
CA LEU A 41 -10.76 -1.00 20.43
C LEU A 41 -10.50 -2.49 20.16
N LEU A 42 -10.05 -2.83 18.95
CA LEU A 42 -9.94 -4.22 18.49
C LEU A 42 -8.56 -4.84 18.77
N LEU A 43 -7.50 -4.04 18.83
CA LEU A 43 -6.12 -4.54 18.94
C LEU A 43 -5.47 -4.31 20.31
N ARG A 44 -6.09 -3.53 21.21
CA ARG A 44 -5.49 -3.17 22.51
C ARG A 44 -4.93 -4.35 23.28
N ASN A 45 -5.66 -5.45 23.34
CA ASN A 45 -5.21 -6.65 24.04
C ASN A 45 -4.59 -7.70 23.11
N ALA A 46 -4.82 -7.63 21.79
CA ALA A 46 -4.42 -8.67 20.85
C ALA A 46 -2.90 -8.89 20.81
N MET A 47 -2.09 -7.82 20.90
CA MET A 47 -0.62 -7.93 20.98
C MET A 47 -0.17 -8.61 22.27
N MET A 48 -0.68 -8.17 23.42
CA MET A 48 -0.38 -8.78 24.72
C MET A 48 -0.80 -10.25 24.76
N THR A 49 -1.98 -10.58 24.23
CA THR A 49 -2.46 -11.96 24.11
C THR A 49 -1.54 -12.81 23.25
N MET A 50 -1.06 -12.32 22.09
CA MET A 50 -0.09 -13.08 21.28
C MET A 50 1.25 -13.28 22.00
N MET A 51 1.75 -12.26 22.71
CA MET A 51 3.02 -12.36 23.44
C MET A 51 2.93 -13.36 24.62
N MET A 52 1.75 -13.47 25.24
CA MET A 52 1.49 -14.38 26.36
C MET A 52 1.00 -15.78 25.92
N ALA A 53 0.67 -15.99 24.65
CA ALA A 53 0.17 -17.26 24.12
C ALA A 53 1.25 -18.34 23.93
N GLN A 54 2.37 -18.29 24.66
CA GLN A 54 3.41 -19.31 24.57
C GLN A 54 2.85 -20.68 24.99
N GLY A 55 2.77 -21.61 24.04
CA GLY A 55 2.22 -22.95 24.25
C GLY A 55 0.71 -23.08 24.09
N ASP A 56 -0.01 -22.00 23.77
CA ASP A 56 -1.46 -22.02 23.47
C ASP A 56 -1.74 -21.48 22.05
N PRO A 57 -1.74 -22.37 21.04
CA PRO A 57 -2.07 -21.99 19.67
C PRO A 57 -3.46 -21.35 19.55
N SER A 58 -4.43 -21.74 20.38
CA SER A 58 -5.80 -21.23 20.28
C SER A 58 -5.89 -19.75 20.65
N ALA A 59 -5.17 -19.34 21.70
CA ALA A 59 -5.05 -17.94 22.09
C ALA A 59 -4.31 -17.10 21.03
N ALA A 60 -3.26 -17.66 20.42
CA ALA A 60 -2.53 -17.00 19.33
C ALA A 60 -3.42 -16.81 18.08
N PHE A 61 -4.17 -17.84 17.67
CA PHE A 61 -5.10 -17.76 16.55
C PHE A 61 -6.27 -16.81 16.81
N GLY A 62 -6.79 -16.78 18.04
CA GLY A 62 -7.83 -15.83 18.45
C GLY A 62 -7.37 -14.37 18.28
N ALA A 63 -6.15 -14.06 18.73
CA ALA A 63 -5.58 -12.73 18.58
C ALA A 63 -5.27 -12.38 17.11
N LEU A 64 -4.76 -13.32 16.31
CA LEU A 64 -4.59 -13.16 14.85
C LEU A 64 -5.92 -12.85 14.16
N GLY A 65 -7.02 -13.48 14.60
CA GLY A 65 -8.37 -13.20 14.11
C GLY A 65 -8.78 -11.73 14.29
N SER A 66 -8.44 -11.12 15.44
CA SER A 66 -8.69 -9.70 15.68
C SER A 66 -7.89 -8.79 14.74
N PHE A 67 -6.63 -9.13 14.45
CA PHE A 67 -5.82 -8.42 13.45
C PHE A 67 -6.43 -8.49 12.06
N PHE A 68 -6.88 -9.67 11.65
CA PHE A 68 -7.49 -9.88 10.35
C PHE A 68 -8.82 -9.11 10.20
N LEU A 69 -9.69 -9.17 11.22
CA LEU A 69 -10.94 -8.43 11.25
C LEU A 69 -10.68 -6.91 11.18
N PHE A 70 -9.75 -6.42 12.00
CA PHE A 70 -9.35 -5.02 11.96
C PHE A 70 -8.85 -4.61 10.57
N ALA A 71 -7.98 -5.40 9.95
CA ALA A 71 -7.45 -5.11 8.62
C ALA A 71 -8.56 -5.02 7.55
N ILE A 72 -9.57 -5.90 7.60
CA ILE A 72 -10.72 -5.86 6.69
C ILE A 72 -11.54 -4.59 6.88
N VAL A 73 -11.90 -4.27 8.12
CA VAL A 73 -12.75 -3.12 8.44
C VAL A 73 -12.00 -1.82 8.11
N ALA A 74 -10.76 -1.69 8.57
CA ALA A 74 -9.92 -0.53 8.30
C ALA A 74 -9.66 -0.35 6.80
N GLY A 75 -9.32 -1.45 6.11
CA GLY A 75 -9.11 -1.45 4.66
C GLY A 75 -10.36 -1.00 3.90
N THR A 76 -11.54 -1.45 4.32
CA THR A 76 -12.81 -1.03 3.73
C THR A 76 -13.07 0.46 3.92
N ILE A 77 -12.85 1.00 5.14
CA ILE A 77 -13.04 2.42 5.44
C ILE A 77 -12.10 3.29 4.60
N VAL A 78 -10.81 2.96 4.57
CA VAL A 78 -9.80 3.71 3.80
C VAL A 78 -10.07 3.63 2.30
N THR A 79 -10.46 2.46 1.80
CA THR A 79 -10.80 2.27 0.39
C THR A 79 -12.06 3.04 0.02
N ALA A 80 -13.10 3.02 0.86
CA ALA A 80 -14.33 3.79 0.65
C ALA A 80 -14.02 5.29 0.59
N ALA A 81 -13.24 5.82 1.53
CA ALA A 81 -12.80 7.21 1.51
C ALA A 81 -11.99 7.55 0.24
N SER A 82 -11.11 6.64 -0.19
CA SER A 82 -10.33 6.81 -1.42
C SER A 82 -11.22 6.85 -2.67
N LEU A 83 -12.22 5.97 -2.77
CA LEU A 83 -13.19 5.95 -3.87
C LEU A 83 -14.02 7.24 -3.94
N LEU A 84 -14.45 7.76 -2.80
CA LEU A 84 -15.18 9.04 -2.73
C LEU A 84 -14.30 10.22 -3.20
N ILE A 85 -13.02 10.23 -2.84
CA ILE A 85 -12.04 11.23 -3.27
C ILE A 85 -11.76 11.11 -4.76
N TRP A 86 -11.53 9.91 -5.28
CA TRP A 86 -11.33 9.72 -6.70
C TRP A 86 -12.57 10.12 -7.50
N ARG A 87 -13.76 9.84 -6.99
CA ARG A 87 -15.00 10.18 -7.69
C ARG A 87 -15.20 11.70 -7.76
N SER A 88 -15.17 12.37 -6.62
CA SER A 88 -15.28 13.83 -6.54
C SER A 88 -14.15 14.53 -7.30
N GLY A 89 -12.92 14.05 -7.17
CA GLY A 89 -11.76 14.67 -7.83
C GLY A 89 -11.60 14.37 -9.32
N LEU A 90 -12.19 13.28 -9.86
CA LEU A 90 -12.10 12.93 -11.28
C LEU A 90 -13.36 13.27 -12.08
N VAL A 91 -14.54 13.18 -11.46
CA VAL A 91 -15.84 13.41 -12.12
C VAL A 91 -16.51 14.71 -11.66
N GLY A 92 -16.16 15.20 -10.47
CA GLY A 92 -16.90 16.27 -9.80
C GLY A 92 -18.07 15.75 -8.97
N GLY A 93 -18.80 16.69 -8.35
CA GLY A 93 -19.92 16.39 -7.46
C GLY A 93 -19.55 16.30 -5.99
N GLU A 94 -20.56 16.26 -5.13
CA GLU A 94 -20.38 16.20 -3.67
C GLU A 94 -20.13 14.75 -3.21
N PRO A 95 -19.00 14.47 -2.52
CA PRO A 95 -18.70 13.13 -2.01
C PRO A 95 -19.82 12.55 -1.12
N ALA A 96 -20.54 13.42 -0.40
CA ALA A 96 -21.58 13.02 0.54
C ALA A 96 -22.76 12.30 -0.15
N GLY A 97 -23.09 12.67 -1.39
CA GLY A 97 -24.16 12.02 -2.17
C GLY A 97 -23.84 10.59 -2.60
N ASP A 98 -22.58 10.17 -2.51
CA ASP A 98 -22.10 8.88 -2.97
C ASP A 98 -21.60 7.96 -1.83
N ILE A 99 -21.77 8.34 -0.56
CA ILE A 99 -21.30 7.55 0.60
C ILE A 99 -21.80 6.11 0.55
N GLY A 100 -23.09 5.90 0.25
CA GLY A 100 -23.68 4.56 0.20
C GLY A 100 -23.03 3.68 -0.87
N TRP A 101 -22.73 4.25 -2.04
CA TRP A 101 -21.96 3.58 -3.08
C TRP A 101 -20.51 3.36 -2.65
N GLY A 102 -19.85 4.38 -2.08
CA GLY A 102 -18.45 4.33 -1.68
C GLY A 102 -18.17 3.26 -0.63
N LEU A 103 -19.06 3.07 0.34
CA LEU A 103 -18.94 2.01 1.35
C LEU A 103 -19.11 0.62 0.72
N GLY A 104 -20.15 0.42 -0.11
CA GLY A 104 -20.39 -0.87 -0.76
C GLY A 104 -19.30 -1.25 -1.75
N ALA A 105 -18.89 -0.31 -2.61
CA ALA A 105 -17.81 -0.49 -3.57
C ALA A 105 -16.45 -0.63 -2.87
N GLY A 106 -16.23 0.09 -1.77
CA GLY A 106 -15.01 -0.01 -0.96
C GLY A 106 -14.85 -1.38 -0.32
N ALA A 107 -15.93 -1.94 0.25
CA ALA A 107 -15.94 -3.30 0.79
C ALA A 107 -15.68 -4.34 -0.32
N ALA A 108 -16.36 -4.22 -1.46
CA ALA A 108 -16.16 -5.11 -2.60
C ALA A 108 -14.71 -5.06 -3.11
N TYR A 109 -14.13 -3.87 -3.25
CA TYR A 109 -12.76 -3.69 -3.69
C TYR A 109 -11.76 -4.25 -2.69
N MET A 110 -11.96 -4.03 -1.38
CA MET A 110 -11.11 -4.60 -0.33
C MET A 110 -11.12 -6.13 -0.38
N LEU A 111 -12.30 -6.76 -0.44
CA LEU A 111 -12.42 -8.20 -0.53
C LEU A 111 -11.77 -8.76 -1.80
N ALA A 112 -11.98 -8.10 -2.94
CA ALA A 112 -11.34 -8.51 -4.19
C ALA A 112 -9.82 -8.36 -4.14
N MET A 113 -9.30 -7.30 -3.50
CA MET A 113 -7.86 -7.13 -3.28
C MET A 113 -7.28 -8.19 -2.34
N ILE A 114 -8.02 -8.65 -1.34
CA ILE A 114 -7.60 -9.79 -0.50
C ILE A 114 -7.46 -11.05 -1.36
N VAL A 115 -8.43 -11.35 -2.22
CA VAL A 115 -8.37 -12.50 -3.14
C VAL A 115 -7.16 -12.39 -4.06
N VAL A 116 -6.91 -11.21 -4.63
CA VAL A 116 -5.73 -10.96 -5.47
C VAL A 116 -4.45 -11.15 -4.68
N TYR A 117 -4.36 -10.60 -3.46
CA TYR A 117 -3.17 -10.71 -2.61
C TYR A 117 -2.87 -12.16 -2.25
N ILE A 118 -3.88 -12.94 -1.85
CA ILE A 118 -3.74 -14.37 -1.57
C ILE A 118 -3.25 -15.12 -2.81
N ALA A 119 -3.86 -14.88 -3.98
CA ALA A 119 -3.45 -15.52 -5.22
C ALA A 119 -2.00 -15.17 -5.61
N THR A 120 -1.61 -13.91 -5.48
CA THR A 120 -0.23 -13.46 -5.76
C THR A 120 0.77 -14.06 -4.79
N VAL A 121 0.45 -14.15 -3.50
CA VAL A 121 1.31 -14.77 -2.49
C VAL A 121 1.47 -16.28 -2.72
N ILE A 122 0.39 -16.99 -3.04
CA ILE A 122 0.45 -18.42 -3.39
C ILE A 122 1.36 -18.63 -4.61
N LEU A 123 1.16 -17.84 -5.67
CA LEU A 123 2.00 -17.90 -6.87
C LEU A 123 3.47 -17.62 -6.54
N MET A 124 3.74 -16.62 -5.70
CA MET A 124 5.09 -16.30 -5.24
C MET A 124 5.72 -17.48 -4.51
N TYR A 125 5.00 -18.15 -3.60
CA TYR A 125 5.53 -19.34 -2.90
C TYR A 125 5.83 -20.49 -3.86
N ILE A 126 5.00 -20.70 -4.88
CA ILE A 126 5.27 -21.70 -5.93
C ILE A 126 6.55 -21.34 -6.68
N VAL A 127 6.71 -20.08 -7.10
CA VAL A 127 7.92 -19.60 -7.79
C VAL A 127 9.15 -19.73 -6.90
N LEU A 128 9.07 -19.32 -5.64
CA LEU A 128 10.16 -19.43 -4.67
C LEU A 128 10.55 -20.89 -4.40
N LEU A 129 9.57 -21.80 -4.34
CA LEU A 129 9.83 -23.23 -4.21
C LEU A 129 10.60 -23.75 -5.43
N ILE A 130 10.13 -23.42 -6.65
CA ILE A 130 10.80 -23.83 -7.90
C ILE A 130 12.24 -23.28 -7.94
N VAL A 131 12.40 -21.98 -7.68
CA VAL A 131 13.71 -21.31 -7.68
C VAL A 131 14.62 -21.87 -6.58
N GLY A 132 14.08 -22.17 -5.40
CA GLY A 132 14.82 -22.79 -4.30
C GLY A 132 15.28 -24.22 -4.63
N LEU A 133 14.44 -25.02 -5.29
CA LEU A 133 14.83 -26.35 -5.78
C LEU A 133 15.91 -26.27 -6.87
N LEU A 134 15.81 -25.31 -7.78
CA LEU A 134 16.85 -25.05 -8.79
C LEU A 134 18.16 -24.60 -8.13
N ALA A 135 18.09 -23.72 -7.13
CA ALA A 135 19.26 -23.29 -6.37
C ALA A 135 19.92 -24.46 -5.64
N PHE A 136 19.13 -25.32 -4.99
CA PHE A 136 19.62 -26.56 -4.37
C PHE A 136 20.32 -27.46 -5.40
N ALA A 137 19.74 -27.61 -6.59
CA ALA A 137 20.33 -28.43 -7.66
C ALA A 137 21.66 -27.86 -8.20
N VAL A 138 21.80 -26.53 -8.27
CA VAL A 138 23.00 -25.85 -8.80
C VAL A 138 24.11 -25.74 -7.75
N PHE A 139 23.77 -25.38 -6.51
CA PHE A 139 24.75 -25.10 -5.45
C PHE A 139 24.96 -26.27 -4.47
N GLY A 140 24.11 -27.29 -4.52
CA GLY A 140 24.11 -28.42 -3.59
C GLY A 140 23.71 -28.03 -2.17
N ALA A 141 23.51 -29.04 -1.31
CA ALA A 141 23.17 -28.82 0.10
C ALA A 141 24.28 -28.09 0.88
N SER A 142 25.54 -28.30 0.50
CA SER A 142 26.72 -27.67 1.11
C SER A 142 26.88 -26.19 0.74
N GLY A 143 26.35 -25.75 -0.40
CA GLY A 143 26.34 -24.34 -0.81
C GLY A 143 25.38 -23.48 0.01
N MET A 144 24.38 -24.09 0.65
CA MET A 144 23.34 -23.41 1.45
C MET A 144 23.56 -23.45 2.97
N SER A 145 24.72 -23.92 3.45
CA SER A 145 25.02 -23.92 4.88
C SER A 145 25.42 -22.53 5.39
N ILE A 146 25.15 -22.25 6.66
CA ILE A 146 25.59 -21.01 7.33
C ILE A 146 27.13 -20.91 7.36
N GLU A 147 27.82 -22.05 7.43
CA GLU A 147 29.29 -22.15 7.40
C GLU A 147 29.86 -21.78 6.02
N SER A 148 29.17 -22.13 4.92
CA SER A 148 29.57 -21.69 3.58
C SER A 148 29.53 -20.16 3.49
N LEU A 149 28.53 -19.52 4.12
CA LEU A 149 28.36 -18.06 4.20
C LEU A 149 29.57 -17.34 4.80
N SER A 150 30.21 -17.97 5.78
CA SER A 150 31.37 -17.41 6.48
C SER A 150 32.70 -17.54 5.72
N SER A 151 32.80 -18.50 4.80
CA SER A 151 34.07 -18.87 4.14
C SER A 151 34.31 -18.18 2.78
N GLY A 152 33.40 -17.33 2.32
CA GLY A 152 33.56 -16.42 1.17
C GLY A 152 33.63 -17.04 -0.24
N GLY A 153 34.03 -18.31 -0.39
CA GLY A 153 34.27 -18.93 -1.70
C GLY A 153 33.03 -19.46 -2.42
N ALA A 154 32.21 -20.27 -1.75
CA ALA A 154 30.97 -20.82 -2.31
C ALA A 154 29.73 -19.96 -2.01
N SER A 155 29.83 -19.10 -0.99
CA SER A 155 28.74 -18.28 -0.50
C SER A 155 28.51 -16.98 -1.24
N ALA A 156 29.53 -16.42 -1.90
CA ALA A 156 29.37 -15.20 -2.68
C ALA A 156 28.34 -15.38 -3.81
N GLY A 157 28.32 -16.57 -4.45
CA GLY A 157 27.34 -16.93 -5.48
C GLY A 157 25.91 -17.04 -4.92
N LEU A 158 25.76 -17.63 -3.73
CA LEU A 158 24.46 -17.76 -3.06
C LEU A 158 23.92 -16.40 -2.57
N ILE A 159 24.79 -15.56 -2.00
CA ILE A 159 24.45 -14.20 -1.56
C ILE A 159 24.00 -13.35 -2.75
N PHE A 160 24.77 -13.36 -3.84
CA PHE A 160 24.43 -12.64 -5.05
C PHE A 160 23.10 -13.12 -5.64
N PHE A 161 22.88 -14.44 -5.69
CA PHE A 161 21.63 -15.03 -6.14
C PHE A 161 20.43 -14.62 -5.26
N ALA A 162 20.59 -14.63 -3.94
CA ALA A 162 19.55 -14.18 -3.01
C ALA A 162 19.21 -12.70 -3.19
N ILE A 163 20.21 -11.84 -3.39
CA ILE A 163 20.01 -10.40 -3.69
C ILE A 163 19.22 -10.23 -4.99
N LEU A 164 19.59 -10.96 -6.04
CA LEU A 164 18.88 -10.90 -7.33
C LEU A 164 17.42 -11.34 -7.20
N ILE A 165 17.15 -12.43 -6.47
CA ILE A 165 15.78 -12.89 -6.20
C ILE A 165 15.00 -11.82 -5.44
N TYR A 166 15.58 -11.26 -4.39
CA TYR A 166 14.89 -10.26 -3.58
C TYR A 166 14.56 -9.00 -4.40
N ALA A 167 15.51 -8.54 -5.23
CA ALA A 167 15.27 -7.44 -6.16
C ALA A 167 14.17 -7.78 -7.19
N ALA A 168 14.17 -9.00 -7.72
CA ALA A 168 13.15 -9.46 -8.67
C ALA A 168 11.76 -9.49 -8.03
N ILE A 169 11.64 -9.91 -6.76
CA ILE A 169 10.38 -9.91 -5.99
C ILE A 169 9.86 -8.48 -5.84
N ILE A 170 10.71 -7.53 -5.44
CA ILE A 170 10.32 -6.11 -5.29
C ILE A 170 9.83 -5.55 -6.63
N ILE A 171 10.56 -5.80 -7.72
CA ILE A 171 10.19 -5.33 -9.05
C ILE A 171 8.87 -5.97 -9.49
N PHE A 172 8.69 -7.28 -9.26
CA PHE A 172 7.47 -8.00 -9.59
C PHE A 172 6.25 -7.43 -8.86
N PHE A 173 6.33 -7.22 -7.54
CA PHE A 173 5.20 -6.65 -6.78
C PHE A 173 4.89 -5.22 -7.20
N THR A 174 5.93 -4.40 -7.42
CA THR A 174 5.77 -3.03 -7.89
C THR A 174 5.13 -2.99 -9.27
N TRP A 175 5.55 -3.90 -10.16
CA TRP A 175 4.95 -4.06 -11.49
C TRP A 175 3.50 -4.53 -11.39
N PHE A 176 3.24 -5.63 -10.70
CA PHE A 176 1.92 -6.24 -10.62
C PHE A 176 0.88 -5.31 -9.99
N PHE A 177 1.17 -4.72 -8.82
CA PHE A 177 0.27 -3.75 -8.20
C PHE A 177 0.23 -2.42 -8.95
N GLY A 178 1.32 -2.02 -9.60
CA GLY A 178 1.33 -0.89 -10.54
C GLY A 178 0.32 -1.07 -11.68
N ARG A 179 0.16 -2.29 -12.20
CA ARG A 179 -0.83 -2.60 -13.26
C ARG A 179 -2.27 -2.55 -12.76
N LEU A 180 -2.49 -2.74 -11.45
CA LEU A 180 -3.80 -2.66 -10.80
C LEU A 180 -4.08 -1.29 -10.16
N SER A 181 -3.11 -0.37 -10.19
CA SER A 181 -3.17 0.92 -9.50
C SER A 181 -4.37 1.78 -9.91
N VAL A 182 -4.79 1.74 -11.19
CA VAL A 182 -5.90 2.56 -11.68
C VAL A 182 -7.28 1.91 -11.54
N ALA A 183 -7.37 0.69 -10.98
CA ALA A 183 -8.65 0.02 -10.78
C ALA A 183 -9.59 0.80 -9.87
N GLY A 184 -9.07 1.39 -8.79
CA GLY A 184 -9.83 2.25 -7.90
C GLY A 184 -10.40 3.51 -8.60
N PRO A 185 -9.55 4.32 -9.25
CA PRO A 185 -9.99 5.42 -10.11
C PRO A 185 -11.04 5.02 -11.17
N LEU A 186 -10.88 3.87 -11.82
CA LEU A 186 -11.84 3.35 -12.81
C LEU A 186 -13.21 3.06 -12.18
N MET A 187 -13.24 2.42 -11.01
CA MET A 187 -14.48 2.19 -10.28
C MET A 187 -15.15 3.51 -9.93
N ALA A 188 -14.37 4.50 -9.50
CA ALA A 188 -14.87 5.82 -9.11
C ALA A 188 -15.48 6.60 -10.27
N VAL A 189 -14.79 6.63 -11.42
CA VAL A 189 -15.27 7.32 -12.63
C VAL A 189 -16.53 6.65 -13.17
N ASN A 190 -16.54 5.31 -13.27
CA ASN A 190 -17.65 4.57 -13.83
C ASN A 190 -18.80 4.31 -12.85
N ARG A 191 -18.67 4.74 -11.59
CA ARG A 191 -19.59 4.39 -10.48
C ARG A 191 -19.84 2.87 -10.39
N SER A 192 -18.81 2.08 -10.65
CA SER A 192 -18.90 0.62 -10.66
C SER A 192 -18.66 0.05 -9.27
N SER A 193 -19.47 -0.95 -8.88
CA SER A 193 -19.25 -1.75 -7.67
C SER A 193 -18.55 -3.09 -7.97
N ASN A 194 -18.21 -3.37 -9.23
CA ASN A 194 -17.54 -4.61 -9.63
C ASN A 194 -16.01 -4.40 -9.77
N PRO A 195 -15.20 -4.85 -8.80
CA PRO A 195 -13.76 -4.65 -8.80
C PRO A 195 -13.03 -5.50 -9.85
N PHE A 196 -13.54 -6.69 -10.20
CA PHE A 196 -12.86 -7.58 -11.14
C PHE A 196 -12.87 -7.04 -12.57
N THR A 197 -13.97 -6.42 -12.98
CA THR A 197 -14.02 -5.68 -14.25
C THR A 197 -13.02 -4.53 -14.25
N ALA A 198 -12.91 -3.79 -13.14
CA ALA A 198 -11.95 -2.71 -13.01
C ALA A 198 -10.49 -3.20 -13.01
N PHE A 199 -10.19 -4.38 -12.46
CA PHE A 199 -8.87 -5.00 -12.57
C PHE A 199 -8.51 -5.33 -14.01
N GLY A 200 -9.42 -5.95 -14.76
CA GLY A 200 -9.22 -6.26 -16.17
C GLY A 200 -8.99 -5.00 -17.01
N GLU A 201 -9.76 -3.95 -16.76
CA GLU A 201 -9.61 -2.67 -17.46
C GLU A 201 -8.33 -1.93 -17.05
N SER A 202 -7.98 -1.91 -15.76
CA SER A 202 -6.72 -1.37 -15.25
C SER A 202 -5.52 -2.05 -15.90
N TRP A 203 -5.58 -3.38 -16.03
CA TRP A 203 -4.55 -4.16 -16.71
C TRP A 203 -4.45 -3.80 -18.20
N ARG A 204 -5.57 -3.58 -18.89
CA ARG A 204 -5.53 -3.15 -20.29
C ARG A 204 -4.94 -1.75 -20.44
N LEU A 205 -5.41 -0.78 -19.64
CA LEU A 205 -5.01 0.63 -19.74
C LEU A 205 -3.55 0.88 -19.40
N THR A 206 -3.01 0.18 -18.41
CA THR A 206 -1.62 0.39 -17.97
C THR A 206 -0.59 -0.29 -18.88
N SER A 207 -0.99 -0.99 -19.95
CA SER A 207 -0.12 -1.91 -20.72
C SER A 207 1.00 -1.19 -21.47
N ALA A 208 0.68 -0.06 -22.09
CA ALA A 208 1.63 0.77 -22.82
C ALA A 208 2.65 1.48 -21.92
N SER A 209 2.33 1.65 -20.62
CA SER A 209 3.11 2.46 -19.67
C SER A 209 3.59 1.68 -18.45
N GLN A 210 3.55 0.34 -18.48
CA GLN A 210 3.82 -0.53 -17.33
C GLN A 210 5.16 -0.25 -16.64
N TRP A 211 6.24 -0.08 -17.41
CA TRP A 211 7.57 0.19 -16.86
C TRP A 211 7.74 1.64 -16.39
N THR A 212 7.06 2.59 -17.03
CA THR A 212 7.00 3.97 -16.51
C THR A 212 6.27 4.01 -15.18
N ILE A 213 5.19 3.24 -15.00
CA ILE A 213 4.46 3.14 -13.74
C ILE A 213 5.36 2.53 -12.66
N VAL A 214 6.15 1.49 -12.99
CA VAL A 214 7.14 0.94 -12.06
C VAL A 214 8.17 2.01 -11.66
N GLY A 215 8.77 2.70 -12.64
CA GLY A 215 9.74 3.77 -12.37
C GLY A 215 9.15 4.89 -11.51
N PHE A 216 7.92 5.31 -11.79
CA PHE A 216 7.19 6.29 -10.97
C PHE A 216 7.00 5.81 -9.52
N ASN A 217 6.53 4.58 -9.30
CA ASN A 217 6.36 4.04 -7.95
C ASN A 217 7.69 3.90 -7.20
N ILE A 218 8.78 3.52 -7.88
CA ILE A 218 10.13 3.47 -7.29
C ILE A 218 10.57 4.87 -6.85
N VAL A 219 10.41 5.89 -7.71
CA VAL A 219 10.75 7.27 -7.36
C VAL A 219 9.92 7.75 -6.16
N MET A 220 8.61 7.50 -6.14
CA MET A 220 7.75 7.84 -5.01
C MET A 220 8.14 7.10 -3.73
N ALA A 221 8.52 5.82 -3.83
CA ALA A 221 9.02 5.06 -2.68
C ALA A 221 10.33 5.64 -2.13
N ILE A 222 11.26 6.07 -3.00
CA ILE A 222 12.48 6.77 -2.57
C ILE A 222 12.13 8.09 -1.90
N LEU A 223 11.20 8.88 -2.44
CA LEU A 223 10.76 10.14 -1.83
C LEU A 223 10.13 9.91 -0.44
N PHE A 224 9.28 8.88 -0.30
CA PHE A 224 8.74 8.52 1.02
C PHE A 224 9.83 8.04 1.97
N PHE A 225 10.79 7.22 1.50
CA PHE A 225 11.92 6.79 2.31
C PHE A 225 12.74 7.99 2.83
N VAL A 226 13.08 8.94 1.95
CA VAL A 226 13.79 10.17 2.33
C VAL A 226 12.95 11.00 3.31
N PHE A 227 11.64 11.14 3.07
CA PHE A 227 10.73 11.84 3.97
C PHE A 227 10.73 11.19 5.36
N PHE A 228 10.52 9.87 5.46
CA PHE A 228 10.54 9.15 6.73
C PHE A 228 11.89 9.23 7.42
N PHE A 229 12.99 9.14 6.66
CA PHE A 229 14.34 9.31 7.19
C PHE A 229 14.51 10.70 7.84
N VAL A 230 14.21 11.78 7.11
CA VAL A 230 14.32 13.15 7.64
C VAL A 230 13.39 13.36 8.84
N VAL A 231 12.14 12.93 8.74
CA VAL A 231 11.15 13.06 9.81
C VAL A 231 11.57 12.28 11.05
N SER A 232 12.10 11.07 10.91
CA SER A 232 12.60 10.27 12.03
C SER A 232 13.84 10.90 12.69
N MET A 233 14.71 11.57 11.94
CA MET A 233 15.83 12.32 12.53
C MET A 233 15.33 13.51 13.36
N VAL A 234 14.30 14.22 12.89
CA VAL A 234 13.74 15.39 13.59
C VAL A 234 12.88 14.98 14.80
N LEU A 235 11.98 14.02 14.61
CA LEU A 235 10.98 13.63 15.61
C LEU A 235 11.46 12.49 16.53
N GLY A 236 12.48 11.72 16.13
CA GLY A 236 13.09 10.70 16.97
C GLY A 236 13.72 11.28 18.23
N GLY A 237 14.29 12.49 18.15
CA GLY A 237 14.75 13.24 19.33
C GLY A 237 13.60 13.68 20.24
N VAL A 238 12.47 14.10 19.67
CA VAL A 238 11.27 14.54 20.42
C VAL A 238 10.61 13.36 21.13
N MET A 239 10.38 12.25 20.42
CA MET A 239 9.78 11.04 21.00
C MET A 239 10.70 10.33 22.01
N GLY A 240 12.01 10.29 21.75
CA GLY A 240 12.98 9.72 22.70
C GLY A 240 13.01 10.45 24.04
N SER A 241 12.76 11.76 24.04
CA SER A 241 12.66 12.57 25.26
C SER A 241 11.29 12.48 25.97
N ALA A 242 10.20 12.27 25.23
CA ALA A 242 8.83 12.20 25.79
C ALA A 242 8.43 10.81 26.30
N MET A 243 9.02 9.73 25.76
CA MET A 243 8.71 8.35 26.14
C MET A 243 9.67 7.78 27.18
N SER A 244 10.76 8.48 27.52
CA SER A 244 11.73 8.06 28.54
C SER A 244 11.34 8.49 29.97
N SER A 245 10.26 9.27 30.15
CA SER A 245 9.75 9.60 31.48
C SER A 245 8.91 8.44 32.05
N PRO A 246 9.21 7.94 33.27
CA PRO A 246 8.46 6.86 33.92
C PRO A 246 6.96 7.14 34.11
N ASP A 247 6.56 8.42 34.09
CA ASP A 247 5.18 8.90 34.23
C ASP A 247 4.52 9.23 32.89
N ALA A 248 4.93 8.58 31.79
CA ALA A 248 4.36 8.73 30.45
C ALA A 248 2.89 8.22 30.40
N GLY A 249 2.00 8.93 31.09
CA GLY A 249 0.56 8.68 31.10
C GLY A 249 -0.10 9.10 29.78
N ALA A 250 -1.38 9.44 29.85
CA ALA A 250 -2.19 9.81 28.68
C ALA A 250 -1.58 10.94 27.82
N GLY A 251 -0.78 11.84 28.40
CA GLY A 251 -0.11 12.93 27.68
C GLY A 251 0.92 12.45 26.65
N ALA A 252 1.76 11.48 27.00
CA ALA A 252 2.74 10.91 26.07
C ALA A 252 2.04 10.15 24.91
N MET A 253 0.91 9.51 25.21
CA MET A 253 0.08 8.86 24.19
C MET A 253 -0.56 9.86 23.21
N ILE A 254 -1.07 11.00 23.71
CA ILE A 254 -1.63 12.06 22.87
C ILE A 254 -0.56 12.65 21.96
N VAL A 255 0.64 12.91 22.49
CA VAL A 255 1.78 13.41 21.71
C VAL A 255 2.18 12.40 20.63
N ALA A 256 2.29 11.11 20.97
CA ALA A 256 2.60 10.06 20.00
C ALA A 256 1.54 9.95 18.90
N LEU A 257 0.25 10.10 19.25
CA LEU A 257 -0.85 10.06 18.29
C LEU A 257 -0.85 11.28 17.36
N ILE A 258 -0.59 12.49 17.89
CA ILE A 258 -0.45 13.70 17.07
C ILE A 258 0.73 13.57 16.11
N VAL A 259 1.88 13.09 16.60
CA VAL A 259 3.05 12.83 15.76
C VAL A 259 2.74 11.80 14.68
N ALA A 260 2.08 10.69 15.02
CA ALA A 260 1.69 9.68 14.05
C ALA A 260 0.75 10.26 12.97
N LEU A 261 -0.23 11.09 13.35
CA LEU A 261 -1.13 11.75 12.39
C LEU A 261 -0.39 12.73 11.50
N LEU A 262 0.53 13.54 12.04
CA LEU A 262 1.33 14.51 11.27
C LEU A 262 2.20 13.85 10.21
N ILE A 263 2.66 12.62 10.46
CA ILE A 263 3.46 11.85 9.50
C ILE A 263 2.56 11.08 8.53
N TYR A 264 1.56 10.38 9.04
CA TYR A 264 0.76 9.43 8.27
C TYR A 264 -0.22 10.10 7.32
N VAL A 265 -0.84 11.22 7.74
CA VAL A 265 -1.82 11.93 6.91
C VAL A 265 -1.19 12.41 5.60
N PRO A 266 -0.06 13.15 5.57
CA PRO A 266 0.58 13.55 4.31
C PRO A 266 0.90 12.37 3.39
N VAL A 267 1.40 11.26 3.94
CA VAL A 267 1.75 10.07 3.16
C VAL A 267 0.52 9.44 2.53
N VAL A 268 -0.57 9.30 3.28
CA VAL A 268 -1.83 8.76 2.77
C VAL A 268 -2.44 9.66 1.69
N LEU A 269 -2.40 10.99 1.90
CA LEU A 269 -2.91 11.94 0.92
C LEU A 269 -2.16 11.84 -0.42
N VAL A 270 -0.82 11.75 -0.39
CA VAL A 270 -0.01 11.54 -1.59
C VAL A 270 -0.29 10.16 -2.20
N SER A 271 -0.35 9.11 -1.38
CA SER A 271 -0.59 7.73 -1.84
C SER A 271 -1.94 7.57 -2.55
N VAL A 272 -2.99 8.25 -2.09
CA VAL A 272 -4.31 8.26 -2.76
C VAL A 272 -4.29 9.11 -4.04
N SER A 273 -3.46 10.15 -4.10
CA SER A 273 -3.32 10.98 -5.31
C SER A 273 -2.58 10.27 -6.45
N MET A 274 -1.65 9.36 -6.13
CA MET A 274 -0.83 8.63 -7.11
C MET A 274 -1.68 7.84 -8.14
N PRO A 275 -2.64 6.97 -7.74
CA PRO A 275 -3.55 6.30 -8.68
C PRO A 275 -4.32 7.24 -9.61
N ALA A 276 -4.84 8.35 -9.07
CA ALA A 276 -5.60 9.32 -9.83
C ALA A 276 -4.75 10.01 -10.90
N ALA A 277 -3.50 10.33 -10.56
CA ALA A 277 -2.52 10.89 -11.48
C ALA A 277 -2.18 9.93 -12.62
N VAL A 278 -1.87 8.66 -12.27
CA VAL A 278 -1.61 7.61 -13.28
C VAL A 278 -2.82 7.47 -14.21
N TYR A 279 -4.03 7.44 -13.65
CA TYR A 279 -5.27 7.38 -14.43
C TYR A 279 -5.43 8.57 -15.37
N ARG A 280 -5.19 9.81 -14.93
CA ARG A 280 -5.27 11.00 -15.81
C ARG A 280 -4.23 10.96 -16.93
N CYS A 281 -3.00 10.57 -16.62
CA CYS A 281 -1.92 10.53 -17.62
C CYS A 281 -2.12 9.46 -18.71
N ILE A 282 -2.80 8.35 -18.40
CA ILE A 282 -3.01 7.25 -19.37
C ILE A 282 -4.43 7.20 -19.93
N GLY A 283 -5.40 7.74 -19.19
CA GLY A 283 -6.83 7.66 -19.45
C GLY A 283 -7.41 8.90 -20.12
N SER A 284 -6.67 10.02 -20.19
CA SER A 284 -7.08 11.14 -21.02
C SER A 284 -7.09 10.70 -22.48
N LYS A 285 -8.28 10.44 -23.03
CA LYS A 285 -8.50 10.63 -24.46
C LYS A 285 -8.10 12.07 -24.73
N SER A 286 -7.02 12.30 -25.46
CA SER A 286 -6.78 13.63 -26.01
C SER A 286 -8.05 14.04 -26.74
N GLY A 287 -8.60 15.22 -26.45
CA GLY A 287 -9.83 15.73 -27.06
C GLY A 287 -9.82 15.80 -28.61
N THR A 288 -8.71 15.47 -29.23
CA THR A 288 -8.54 15.23 -30.67
C THR A 288 -9.17 13.92 -31.18
N ASP A 289 -9.43 12.91 -30.33
CA ASP A 289 -9.97 11.61 -30.79
C ASP A 289 -11.52 11.56 -30.83
N VAL A 290 -12.20 12.65 -30.48
CA VAL A 290 -13.68 12.76 -30.59
C VAL A 290 -14.10 13.31 -31.96
N PHE A 291 -13.16 13.85 -32.73
CA PHE A 291 -13.40 14.46 -34.05
C PHE A 291 -12.44 13.96 -35.14
N ALA A 292 -11.80 12.79 -34.95
CA ALA A 292 -10.96 12.13 -35.96
C ALA A 292 -11.67 10.90 -36.53
#